data_AF-A0A6L5G170-F1
#
_entry.id   AF-A0A6L5G170-F1
#
_cell.length_a   1.000
_cell.length_b   1.000
_cell.length_c   1.000
_cell.angle_alpha   90.00
_cell.angle_beta   90.00
_cell.angle_gamma   90.00
#
_symmetry.space_group_name_H-M   'P 1'
#
loop_
_entity.id
_entity.type
_entity.pdbx_description
1 polymer ?
#
loop_
_entity_poly.entity_id
_entity_poly.type
_entity_poly.pdbx_seq_one_letter_code
_entity_poly.pdbx_strand_id
1 'polypeptide(L)' 'MDLLHIAGLEGEIPDNPVPEGLGENDMIEIFRNTVLLRTFDERAVALQRQGRIGTYPPFWGEEG' A
#
# COMPACT_ATOMS: atom_id res chain seq x y z
N MET A 1 13.26 -15.08 13.62
CA MET A 1 12.69 -13.73 13.75
C MET A 1 11.20 -13.93 13.65
N ASP A 2 10.44 -13.52 14.67
CA ASP A 2 8.99 -13.70 14.65
C ASP A 2 8.36 -12.58 13.80
N LEU A 3 7.42 -12.96 12.94
CA LEU A 3 6.70 -12.05 12.06
C LEU A 3 5.47 -11.52 12.78
N LEU A 4 5.30 -10.20 12.83
CA LEU A 4 4.06 -9.57 13.30
C LEU A 4 3.14 -9.32 12.10
N HIS A 5 1.94 -9.90 12.13
CA HIS A 5 0.85 -9.56 11.20
C HIS A 5 -0.34 -9.02 12.00
N ILE A 6 -1.07 -8.03 11.48
CA ILE A 6 -2.32 -7.53 12.09
C ILE A 6 -3.53 -8.04 11.32
N ALA A 7 -3.59 -7.77 10.01
CA ALA A 7 -4.58 -8.36 9.13
C ALA A 7 -4.17 -9.80 8.80
N GLY A 8 -5.08 -10.73 9.10
CA GLY A 8 -4.97 -12.13 8.76
C GLY A 8 -5.28 -12.41 7.30
N LEU A 9 -5.22 -13.69 6.94
CA LEU A 9 -5.63 -14.20 5.64
C LEU A 9 -6.85 -15.07 5.84
N GLU A 10 -7.95 -14.73 5.17
CA GLU A 10 -9.23 -15.42 5.33
C GLU A 10 -9.09 -16.94 5.16
N GLY A 11 -9.53 -17.69 6.17
CA GLY A 11 -9.49 -19.16 6.18
C GLY A 11 -8.12 -19.79 6.52
N GLU A 12 -7.06 -18.99 6.68
CA GLU A 12 -5.70 -19.50 6.97
C GLU A 12 -5.12 -18.91 8.25
N ILE A 13 -5.21 -17.59 8.42
CA ILE A 13 -4.56 -16.86 9.51
C ILE A 13 -5.58 -15.87 10.11
N PRO A 14 -5.89 -15.93 11.42
CA PRO A 14 -6.80 -14.97 12.04
C PRO A 14 -6.17 -13.59 12.20
N ASP A 15 -7.01 -12.56 12.27
CA ASP A 15 -6.60 -11.20 12.59
C ASP A 15 -6.04 -11.10 14.01
N ASN A 16 -5.06 -10.22 14.20
CA ASN A 16 -4.58 -9.78 15.51
C ASN A 16 -5.22 -8.44 15.89
N PRO A 17 -5.20 -8.06 17.19
CA PRO A 17 -5.77 -6.81 17.64
C PRO A 17 -5.18 -5.59 16.92
N VAL A 18 -6.05 -4.67 16.53
CA VAL A 18 -5.62 -3.37 15.98
C VAL A 18 -4.76 -2.65 17.02
N PRO A 19 -3.58 -2.12 16.64
CA PRO A 19 -2.72 -1.39 17.56
C PRO A 19 -3.41 -0.20 18.23
N GLU A 20 -3.05 0.07 19.48
CA GLU A 20 -3.56 1.24 20.21
C GLU A 20 -3.18 2.53 19.46
N GLY A 21 -4.15 3.44 19.33
CA GLY A 21 -3.97 4.71 18.63
C GLY A 21 -4.30 4.68 17.13
N LEU A 22 -4.69 3.53 16.57
CA LEU A 22 -5.18 3.43 15.19
C LEU A 22 -6.72 3.33 15.16
N GLY A 23 -7.39 4.38 14.71
CA GLY A 23 -8.83 4.44 14.56
C GLY A 23 -9.33 4.16 13.14
N GLU A 24 -10.65 4.12 12.97
CA GLU A 24 -11.29 3.88 11.66
C GLU A 24 -10.91 4.92 10.61
N ASN A 25 -10.86 6.20 10.98
CA ASN A 25 -10.44 7.26 10.06
C ASN A 25 -9.00 7.07 9.60
N ASP A 26 -8.10 6.63 10.48
CA ASP A 26 -6.70 6.37 10.12
C ASP A 26 -6.60 5.21 9.12
N MET A 27 -7.38 4.14 9.32
CA MET A 27 -7.45 3.02 8.38
C MET A 27 -7.98 3.45 7.01
N ILE A 28 -8.99 4.32 6.97
CA ILE A 28 -9.52 4.89 5.72
C ILE A 28 -8.45 5.75 5.02
N GLU A 29 -7.70 6.57 5.77
CA GLU A 29 -6.63 7.38 5.22
C GLU A 29 -5.47 6.53 4.68
N ILE A 30 -5.08 5.47 5.38
CA ILE A 30 -4.09 4.50 4.90
C ILE A 30 -4.55 3.90 3.56
N PHE A 31 -5.80 3.42 3.49
CA PHE A 31 -6.34 2.85 2.26
C PHE A 31 -6.37 3.86 1.10
N ARG A 32 -6.75 5.11 1.38
CA ARG A 32 -6.72 6.21 0.40
C ARG A 32 -5.31 6.45 -0.14
N ASN A 33 -4.31 6.47 0.74
CA ASN A 33 -2.92 6.63 0.36
C ASN A 33 -2.42 5.48 -0.52
N THR A 34 -2.76 4.24 -0.20
CA THR A 34 -2.41 3.06 -1.01
C THR A 34 -3.00 3.18 -2.44
N VAL A 35 -4.27 3.57 -2.57
CA VAL A 35 -4.90 3.78 -3.89
C VAL A 35 -4.26 4.93 -4.65
N LEU A 36 -3.96 6.04 -3.96
CA LEU A 36 -3.30 7.20 -4.54
C LEU A 36 -1.92 6.84 -5.09
N LEU A 37 -1.10 6.15 -4.30
CA LEU A 37 0.25 5.73 -4.68
C LEU A 37 0.21 4.82 -5.90
N ARG A 38 -0.65 3.79 -5.90
CA ARG A 38 -0.77 2.87 -7.05
C ARG A 38 -1.20 3.58 -8.33
N THR A 39 -2.18 4.48 -8.23
CA THR A 39 -2.66 5.27 -9.39
C THR A 39 -1.57 6.19 -9.92
N PHE A 40 -0.79 6.81 -9.03
CA PHE A 40 0.35 7.63 -9.42
C PHE A 40 1.43 6.80 -10.11
N ASP A 41 1.77 5.63 -9.54
CA ASP A 41 2.81 4.72 -10.04
C ASP A 41 2.50 4.27 -11.48
N GLU A 42 1.27 3.84 -11.72
CA GLU A 42 0.78 3.45 -13.05
C GLU A 42 0.97 4.56 -14.09
N ARG A 43 0.62 5.80 -13.72
CA ARG A 43 0.74 6.95 -14.62
C ARG A 43 2.19 7.35 -14.83
N ALA A 44 3.02 7.33 -13.78
CA ALA A 44 4.43 7.64 -13.87
C ALA A 44 5.17 6.63 -14.77
N VAL A 45 4.89 5.33 -14.63
CA VAL A 45 5.40 4.29 -15.52
C VAL A 45 4.97 4.50 -16.97
N ALA A 46 3.70 4.86 -17.21
CA ALA A 46 3.23 5.17 -18.56
C ALA A 46 3.96 6.37 -19.18
N LEU A 47 4.18 7.44 -18.40
CA LEU A 47 4.92 8.62 -18.85
C LEU A 47 6.40 8.33 -19.10
N GLN A 48 7.02 7.50 -18.25
CA GLN A 48 8.42 7.08 -18.38
C GLN A 48 8.61 6.28 -19.67
N ARG A 49 7.70 5.32 -19.97
CA ARG A 49 7.72 4.53 -21.21
C ARG A 49 7.51 5.38 -22.48
N GLN A 50 6.83 6.51 -22.35
CA GLN A 50 6.65 7.49 -23.44
C GLN A 50 7.83 8.46 -23.57
N GLY A 51 8.83 8.39 -22.68
CA GLY A 51 9.96 9.34 -22.64
C GLY A 51 9.56 10.75 -22.17
N ARG A 52 8.40 10.91 -21.53
CA ARG A 52 7.88 12.21 -21.08
C ARG A 52 8.41 12.63 -19.72
N ILE A 53 8.90 11.68 -18.93
CA ILE A 53 9.63 11.91 -17.68
C ILE A 53 10.92 11.07 -17.69
N GLY A 54 11.86 11.41 -16.81
CA GLY A 54 13.10 10.66 -16.63
C GLY A 54 12.90 9.28 -16.00
N THR A 55 13.96 8.73 -15.42
CA THR A 55 13.89 7.42 -14.76
C THR A 55 12.91 7.46 -13.58
N TYR A 56 12.01 6.49 -13.50
CA TYR A 56 11.02 6.36 -12.43
C TYR A 56 11.06 4.93 -11.86
N PRO A 57 11.39 4.75 -10.57
CA PRO A 57 11.33 3.45 -9.89
C PRO A 57 9.89 3.17 -9.42
N PRO A 58 9.23 2.11 -9.90
CA PRO A 58 7.89 1.74 -9.44
C PRO A 58 7.86 1.35 -7.96
N PHE A 59 6.75 1.60 -7.29
CA PHE A 59 6.50 1.33 -5.87
C PHE A 59 5.49 0.18 -5.62
N TRP A 60 5.15 -0.58 -6.66
CA TRP A 60 4.23 -1.73 -6.56
C TRP A 60 4.61 -2.73 -5.48
N GLY A 61 3.63 -3.08 -4.64
CA GLY A 61 3.77 -4.08 -3.58
C GLY A 61 4.25 -3.52 -2.26
N GLU A 62 4.69 -2.26 -2.23
CA GLU A 62 5.23 -1.58 -1.04
C GLU A 62 4.29 -0.45 -0.56
N GLU A 63 3.07 -0.36 -1.11
CA GLU A 63 2.13 0.73 -0.87
C GLU A 63 1.37 0.66 0.47
N GLY A 64 1.57 -0.40 1.25
CA GLY A 64 0.76 -0.76 2.43
C GLY A 64 1.57 -1.13 3.65
#